data_AF-A0A968IW56-F1
#
_entry.id   AF-A0A968IW56-F1
#
_cell.length_a   1.000
_cell.length_b   1.000
_cell.length_c   1.000
_cell.angle_alpha   90.00
_cell.angle_beta   90.00
_cell.angle_gamma   90.00
#
_symmetry.space_group_name_H-M   'P 1'
#
loop_
_entity.id
_entity.type
_entity.pdbx_description
1 polymer ?
#
loop_
_entity_poly.entity_id
_entity_poly.type
_entity_poly.pdbx_seq_one_letter_code
_entity_poly.pdbx_strand_id
1 'polypeptide(L)'
;MANPNISIVGTTAVEGIAPNKLNFVISISEPLSSEFKLNYSTFNGTAVSSKDYTTATNSVITFAPGETVKNITVDILNDDINEVDKDLFVNVFIPKSTTFNPSTTDLLVATARGTITDTLSATNTTVLADSTITDKNTIENLTLTGSDNINGKGNKLNNILTGNAGANLLEGVDGQDTLDGQAGADVLKGGLNNDTYIIDSNDTIYEDTVVGAGIDTVQASFSNHTLGANLENLVLIRNSISGNGNELANFLTGNNFNNSLVGNDGNDTLQGNIGTDTVNGGNGNDIFIIDTNDTIIEGIDGGIDTVSAALTYAIDNSPNLENIQLLGTGNFNAIGNNSNNKLIGNGGKNTLAAGRGDDILNGGSGDDSFYGGDGNDLLEGGLGNDTLKGGLGDDTYVLNNPEDINDSIGDYTDSGIDQVNSVFSYTLPINLENLLLIGTENINATGNSVANSLIGNSSDNILNGLAGSDIMAGGLGNDIYIVEQTADTVVEEKVTGIDTVESSLNYLLGNNVENLLLTSTAITGTGNELNNYVIGNSSNNNLIGNVGLDTLDGGLGNDTME
;
A
#
# COMPACT_ATOMS: atom_id res chain seq x y z
N MET A 1 49.84 33.51 -29.16
CA MET A 1 50.12 33.18 -27.74
C MET A 1 48.98 32.29 -27.27
N ALA A 2 49.24 31.24 -26.50
CA ALA A 2 48.15 30.49 -25.88
C ALA A 2 47.43 31.42 -24.92
N ASN A 3 46.10 31.33 -24.82
CA ASN A 3 45.36 32.08 -23.81
C ASN A 3 45.77 31.56 -22.43
N PRO A 4 46.01 32.44 -21.44
CA PRO A 4 46.18 31.96 -20.07
C PRO A 4 44.90 31.22 -19.65
N ASN A 5 45.04 30.14 -18.88
CA ASN A 5 43.86 29.48 -18.32
C ASN A 5 43.24 30.42 -17.29
N ILE A 6 41.96 30.73 -17.47
CA ILE A 6 41.19 31.63 -16.61
C ILE A 6 40.28 30.77 -15.75
N SER A 7 40.32 30.98 -14.45
CA SER A 7 39.40 30.33 -13.51
C SER A 7 38.71 31.37 -12.64
N ILE A 8 37.46 31.10 -12.29
CA ILE A 8 36.69 31.88 -11.33
C ILE A 8 36.11 30.92 -10.30
N VAL A 9 36.26 31.27 -9.02
CA VAL A 9 35.81 30.45 -7.90
C VAL A 9 34.46 30.98 -7.43
N GLY A 10 33.50 30.06 -7.26
CA GLY A 10 32.20 30.37 -6.66
C GLY A 10 32.33 30.82 -5.22
N THR A 11 31.27 31.42 -4.70
CA THR A 11 31.29 32.03 -3.36
C THR A 11 29.90 31.98 -2.73
N THR A 12 29.86 32.11 -1.41
CA THR A 12 28.62 32.17 -0.64
C THR A 12 28.70 33.38 0.26
N ALA A 13 27.62 34.13 0.36
CA ALA A 13 27.51 35.25 1.28
C ALA A 13 26.12 35.27 1.88
N VAL A 14 26.07 35.78 3.11
CA VAL A 14 24.85 35.82 3.90
C VAL A 14 24.21 37.18 3.72
N GLU A 15 22.94 37.20 3.37
CA GLU A 15 22.13 38.41 3.30
C GLU A 15 22.11 39.13 4.66
N GLY A 16 22.14 40.46 4.65
CA GLY A 16 22.13 41.30 5.86
C GLY A 16 23.44 41.34 6.65
N ILE A 17 24.41 40.48 6.35
CA ILE A 17 25.70 40.45 7.04
C ILE A 17 26.77 41.21 6.25
N ALA A 18 27.36 42.24 6.85
CA ALA A 18 28.47 42.98 6.24
C ALA A 18 29.70 42.06 5.97
N PRO A 19 30.31 42.09 4.77
CA PRO A 19 30.20 43.15 3.77
C PRO A 19 29.18 42.90 2.65
N ASN A 20 28.00 42.32 2.92
CA ASN A 20 26.80 42.18 2.06
C ASN A 20 27.06 42.07 0.54
N LYS A 21 28.05 41.25 0.17
CA LYS A 21 28.59 41.14 -1.18
C LYS A 21 29.08 39.71 -1.40
N LEU A 22 28.79 39.17 -2.58
CA LEU A 22 29.48 37.99 -3.08
C LEU A 22 30.82 38.42 -3.66
N ASN A 23 31.91 37.83 -3.16
CA ASN A 23 33.26 38.12 -3.62
C ASN A 23 33.84 36.91 -4.37
N PHE A 24 33.78 36.95 -5.70
CA PHE A 24 34.31 35.91 -6.57
C PHE A 24 35.79 36.17 -6.85
N VAL A 25 36.63 35.15 -6.64
CA VAL A 25 38.06 35.24 -6.93
C VAL A 25 38.30 34.71 -8.34
N ILE A 26 38.85 35.57 -9.21
CA ILE A 26 39.24 35.23 -10.57
C ILE A 26 40.76 35.17 -10.68
N SER A 27 41.29 34.13 -11.33
CA SER A 27 42.72 33.92 -11.51
C SER A 27 43.07 33.64 -12.98
N ILE A 28 44.28 34.03 -13.37
CA ILE A 28 44.93 33.61 -14.62
C ILE A 28 46.16 32.76 -14.31
N SER A 29 46.39 31.72 -15.11
CA SER A 29 47.37 30.65 -14.80
C SER A 29 48.83 31.10 -14.72
N GLU A 30 49.19 32.23 -15.32
CA GLU A 30 50.55 32.76 -15.33
C GLU A 30 50.55 34.29 -15.45
N PRO A 31 51.56 34.99 -14.88
CA PRO A 31 51.66 36.44 -14.98
C PRO A 31 51.95 36.87 -16.42
N LEU A 32 51.21 37.87 -16.90
CA LEU A 32 51.42 38.44 -18.23
C LEU A 32 52.33 39.67 -18.17
N SER A 33 53.15 39.86 -19.20
CA SER A 33 54.08 41.00 -19.33
C SER A 33 53.40 42.31 -19.71
N SER A 34 52.11 42.27 -20.04
CA SER A 34 51.28 43.39 -20.46
C SER A 34 49.90 43.30 -19.83
N GLU A 35 49.19 44.43 -19.81
CA GLU A 35 47.82 44.51 -19.29
C GLU A 35 46.90 43.49 -19.99
N PHE A 36 46.06 42.82 -19.20
CA PHE A 36 45.09 41.84 -19.70
C PHE A 36 43.68 42.16 -19.20
N LYS A 37 42.72 42.22 -20.12
CA LYS A 37 41.34 42.62 -19.84
C LYS A 37 40.37 41.48 -20.10
N LEU A 38 39.45 41.29 -19.17
CA LEU A 38 38.31 40.40 -19.27
C LEU A 38 37.03 41.20 -19.08
N ASN A 39 35.94 40.73 -19.67
CA ASN A 39 34.60 41.24 -19.37
C ASN A 39 33.88 40.22 -18.49
N TYR A 40 32.97 40.68 -17.63
CA TYR A 40 32.06 39.80 -16.92
C TYR A 40 30.64 40.34 -16.92
N SER A 41 29.67 39.44 -16.81
CA SER A 41 28.26 39.76 -16.61
C SER A 41 27.63 38.81 -15.59
N THR A 42 26.65 39.29 -14.84
CA THR A 42 25.86 38.47 -13.93
C THR A 42 24.57 37.97 -14.60
N PHE A 43 24.12 36.79 -14.20
CA PHE A 43 22.91 36.12 -14.70
C PHE A 43 22.12 35.54 -13.54
N ASN A 44 20.79 35.60 -13.65
CA ASN A 44 19.87 35.02 -12.67
C ASN A 44 19.99 33.49 -12.67
N GLY A 45 20.01 32.92 -11.47
CA GLY A 45 19.65 31.52 -11.21
C GLY A 45 18.28 31.50 -10.55
N THR A 46 18.21 31.02 -9.31
CA THR A 46 17.04 31.24 -8.43
C THR A 46 17.02 32.65 -7.84
N ALA A 47 18.17 33.32 -7.77
CA ALA A 47 18.26 34.73 -7.43
C ALA A 47 17.89 35.62 -8.64
N VAL A 48 17.08 36.65 -8.40
CA VAL A 48 16.58 37.62 -9.37
C VAL A 48 17.30 38.96 -9.20
N SER A 49 17.96 39.40 -10.27
CA SER A 49 18.55 40.73 -10.35
C SER A 49 17.51 41.81 -10.06
N SER A 50 17.89 42.84 -9.31
CA SER A 50 17.02 43.92 -8.78
C SER A 50 16.16 43.57 -7.57
N LYS A 51 16.10 42.30 -7.16
CA LYS A 51 15.51 41.90 -5.88
C LYS A 51 16.57 41.45 -4.90
N ASP A 52 17.40 40.50 -5.33
CA ASP A 52 18.34 39.81 -4.44
C ASP A 52 19.78 40.32 -4.63
N TYR A 53 20.10 40.83 -5.83
CA TYR A 53 21.45 41.32 -6.14
C TYR A 53 21.50 42.38 -7.26
N THR A 54 22.64 43.07 -7.35
CA THR A 54 22.91 44.09 -8.36
C THR A 54 23.46 43.51 -9.68
N THR A 55 22.91 43.94 -10.81
CA THR A 55 23.36 43.46 -12.12
C THR A 55 24.69 44.09 -12.56
N ALA A 56 25.58 43.27 -13.12
CA ALA A 56 26.73 43.72 -13.90
C ALA A 56 26.56 43.27 -15.35
N THR A 57 26.74 44.19 -16.30
CA THR A 57 26.61 43.92 -17.74
C THR A 57 27.86 44.36 -18.46
N ASN A 58 28.61 43.40 -18.98
CA ASN A 58 29.84 43.61 -19.74
C ASN A 58 30.88 44.49 -19.00
N SER A 59 30.97 44.31 -17.69
CA SER A 59 31.89 45.05 -16.82
C SER A 59 33.32 44.59 -17.03
N VAL A 60 34.29 45.52 -17.02
CA VAL A 60 35.69 45.22 -17.34
C VAL A 60 36.50 44.92 -16.07
N ILE A 61 37.28 43.84 -16.10
CA ILE A 61 38.33 43.52 -15.13
C ILE A 61 39.67 43.68 -15.82
N THR A 62 40.60 44.39 -15.18
CA THR A 62 41.93 44.66 -15.73
C THR A 62 43.00 44.09 -14.82
N PHE A 63 43.76 43.12 -15.31
CA PHE A 63 44.97 42.60 -14.67
C PHE A 63 46.16 43.47 -15.10
N ALA A 64 46.85 44.07 -14.13
CA ALA A 64 48.10 44.78 -14.40
C ALA A 64 49.22 43.78 -14.79
N PRO A 65 50.29 44.23 -15.47
CA PRO A 65 51.43 43.36 -15.75
C PRO A 65 51.96 42.69 -14.47
N GLY A 66 52.10 41.36 -14.50
CA GLY A 66 52.52 40.56 -13.34
C GLY A 66 51.40 40.12 -12.38
N GLU A 67 50.19 40.66 -12.51
CA GLU A 67 49.05 40.30 -11.65
C GLU A 67 48.35 39.03 -12.13
N THR A 68 48.06 38.11 -11.22
CA THR A 68 47.42 36.82 -11.56
C THR A 68 46.06 36.62 -10.91
N VAL A 69 45.63 37.47 -9.98
CA VAL A 69 44.38 37.32 -9.22
C VAL A 69 43.66 38.67 -9.12
N LYS A 70 42.33 38.65 -9.31
CA LYS A 70 41.42 39.78 -9.08
C LYS A 70 40.16 39.29 -8.36
N ASN A 71 39.39 40.25 -7.86
CA ASN A 71 38.09 40.02 -7.26
C ASN A 71 36.98 40.64 -8.11
N ILE A 72 35.88 39.92 -8.28
CA ILE A 72 34.61 40.43 -8.79
C ILE A 72 33.66 40.47 -7.60
N THR A 73 33.15 41.66 -7.27
CA THR A 73 32.16 41.84 -6.22
C THR A 73 30.78 42.07 -6.81
N VAL A 74 29.79 41.34 -6.32
CA VAL A 74 28.37 41.55 -6.62
C VAL A 74 27.67 41.96 -5.32
N ASP A 75 27.03 43.13 -5.31
CA ASP A 75 26.31 43.61 -4.12
C ASP A 75 25.01 42.83 -3.97
N ILE A 76 24.77 42.33 -2.75
CA ILE A 76 23.51 41.72 -2.34
C ILE A 76 22.55 42.85 -1.96
N LEU A 77 21.30 42.75 -2.40
CA LEU A 77 20.22 43.65 -2.01
C LEU A 77 19.53 43.00 -0.81
N ASN A 78 19.45 43.72 0.32
CA ASN A 78 18.90 43.18 1.56
C ASN A 78 17.40 43.46 1.67
N ASP A 79 16.63 42.47 2.11
CA ASP A 79 15.27 42.66 2.65
C ASP A 79 15.07 41.95 4.01
N ASP A 80 13.82 41.89 4.48
CA ASP A 80 13.43 41.35 5.80
C ASP A 80 12.58 40.06 5.67
N ILE A 81 12.60 39.39 4.51
CA ILE A 81 11.80 38.19 4.23
C ILE A 81 12.69 36.96 4.38
N ASN A 82 12.24 35.93 5.11
CA ASN A 82 12.93 34.63 5.13
C ASN A 82 12.80 33.94 3.77
N GLU A 83 13.92 33.75 3.09
CA GLU A 83 13.99 33.07 1.81
C GLU A 83 14.92 31.84 1.83
N VAL A 84 14.59 30.84 1.00
CA VAL A 84 15.52 29.71 0.77
C VAL A 84 16.78 30.20 0.05
N ASP A 85 17.90 29.51 0.26
CA ASP A 85 19.18 29.83 -0.42
C ASP A 85 18.98 30.04 -1.94
N LYS A 86 19.43 31.21 -2.44
CA LYS A 86 19.29 31.59 -3.84
C LYS A 86 20.62 31.69 -4.56
N ASP A 87 20.66 31.22 -5.80
CA ASP A 87 21.86 31.19 -6.64
C ASP A 87 21.81 32.23 -7.77
N LEU A 88 22.96 32.85 -8.05
CA LEU A 88 23.24 33.57 -9.29
C LEU A 88 24.55 33.10 -9.94
N PHE A 89 24.77 33.52 -11.18
CA PHE A 89 25.95 33.13 -11.94
C PHE A 89 26.73 34.33 -12.46
N VAL A 90 28.07 34.23 -12.44
CA VAL A 90 28.98 35.19 -13.07
C VAL A 90 29.66 34.51 -14.24
N ASN A 91 29.45 35.04 -15.45
CA ASN A 91 30.12 34.61 -16.67
C ASN A 91 31.25 35.58 -17.01
N VAL A 92 32.41 35.03 -17.35
CA VAL A 92 33.63 35.78 -17.70
C VAL A 92 34.03 35.52 -19.14
N PHE A 93 34.38 36.58 -19.86
CA PHE A 93 34.64 36.55 -21.29
C PHE A 93 35.99 37.20 -21.64
N ILE A 94 36.68 36.66 -22.65
CA ILE A 94 37.74 37.36 -23.36
C ILE A 94 37.10 38.25 -24.44
N PRO A 95 37.30 39.59 -24.41
CA PRO A 95 36.67 40.49 -25.37
C PRO A 95 37.10 40.20 -26.81
N LYS A 96 36.15 40.33 -27.74
CA LYS A 96 36.37 40.18 -29.19
C LYS A 96 37.40 41.15 -29.73
N SER A 97 37.96 40.83 -30.89
CA SER A 97 38.93 41.69 -31.61
C SER A 97 40.15 42.07 -30.75
N THR A 98 40.55 41.20 -29.83
CA THR A 98 41.77 41.34 -29.02
C THR A 98 42.84 40.37 -29.49
N THR A 99 44.08 40.55 -29.06
CA THR A 99 45.18 39.61 -29.34
C THR A 99 44.93 38.20 -28.78
N PHE A 100 44.05 38.07 -27.79
CA PHE A 100 43.68 36.80 -27.13
C PHE A 100 42.34 36.23 -27.63
N ASN A 101 41.55 37.02 -28.36
CA ASN A 101 40.34 36.58 -29.04
C ASN A 101 40.16 37.37 -30.36
N PRO A 102 40.68 36.86 -31.48
CA PRO A 102 40.55 37.51 -32.79
C PRO A 102 39.15 37.38 -33.41
N SER A 103 38.19 36.72 -32.73
CA SER A 103 36.81 36.55 -33.20
C SER A 103 36.03 37.89 -33.21
N THR A 104 34.85 37.86 -33.85
CA THR A 104 33.86 38.95 -33.86
C THR A 104 32.89 38.89 -32.67
N THR A 105 32.99 37.88 -31.81
CA THR A 105 32.18 37.69 -30.60
C THR A 105 33.06 37.49 -29.37
N ASP A 106 32.57 37.91 -28.21
CA ASP A 106 33.26 37.66 -26.94
C ASP A 106 33.30 36.15 -26.68
N LEU A 107 34.39 35.66 -26.11
CA LEU A 107 34.61 34.24 -25.84
C LEU A 107 34.37 33.97 -24.35
N LEU A 108 33.33 33.21 -24.01
CA LEU A 108 33.10 32.74 -22.64
C LEU A 108 34.23 31.79 -22.23
N VAL A 109 34.86 32.06 -21.09
CA VAL A 109 36.03 31.31 -20.61
C VAL A 109 35.86 30.73 -19.22
N ALA A 110 34.97 31.28 -18.39
CA ALA A 110 34.68 30.75 -17.07
C ALA A 110 33.29 31.17 -16.58
N THR A 111 32.67 30.32 -15.76
CA THR A 111 31.42 30.59 -15.06
C THR A 111 31.57 30.18 -13.60
N ALA A 112 31.08 30.99 -12.67
CA ALA A 112 31.01 30.64 -11.25
C ALA A 112 29.60 30.89 -10.69
N ARG A 113 29.21 30.05 -9.73
CA ARG A 113 28.00 30.18 -8.95
C ARG A 113 28.26 31.01 -7.69
N GLY A 114 27.38 31.97 -7.41
CA GLY A 114 27.30 32.66 -6.13
C GLY A 114 26.00 32.27 -5.43
N THR A 115 26.07 31.90 -4.15
CA THR A 115 24.90 31.54 -3.34
C THR A 115 24.67 32.62 -2.28
N ILE A 116 23.47 33.17 -2.24
CA ILE A 116 22.97 34.07 -1.20
C ILE A 116 22.21 33.21 -0.21
N THR A 117 22.64 33.20 1.05
CA THR A 117 21.98 32.47 2.13
C THR A 117 21.32 33.47 3.08
N ASP A 118 20.18 33.12 3.65
CA ASP A 118 19.49 33.96 4.62
C ASP A 118 19.88 33.60 6.07
N THR A 119 19.86 34.58 6.98
CA THR A 119 19.95 34.35 8.43
C THR A 119 18.61 34.31 9.14
N LEU A 120 17.53 34.74 8.48
CA LEU A 120 16.18 34.65 9.01
C LEU A 120 15.78 33.17 9.04
N SER A 121 15.81 32.57 10.22
CA SER A 121 15.14 31.27 10.45
C SER A 121 13.66 31.53 10.70
N ALA A 122 12.78 30.60 10.33
CA ALA A 122 11.47 30.54 10.98
C ALA A 122 11.74 30.43 12.49
N THR A 123 11.58 31.53 13.23
CA THR A 123 11.80 31.54 14.66
C THR A 123 10.54 31.02 15.31
N ASN A 124 10.59 29.86 15.97
CA ASN A 124 9.58 29.45 16.94
C ASN A 124 9.55 30.51 18.06
N THR A 125 8.65 31.48 17.95
CA THR A 125 8.56 32.58 18.90
C THR A 125 7.84 32.09 20.14
N THR A 126 8.55 32.05 21.26
CA THR A 126 7.96 31.74 22.57
C THR A 126 7.55 33.02 23.28
N VAL A 127 6.29 33.12 23.67
CA VAL A 127 5.74 34.23 24.47
C VAL A 127 5.27 33.70 25.82
N LEU A 128 5.78 34.29 26.90
CA LEU A 128 5.21 34.15 28.24
C LEU A 128 4.32 35.37 28.49
N ALA A 129 3.04 35.16 28.79
CA ALA A 129 2.08 36.25 28.98
C ALA A 129 1.37 36.16 30.34
N ASP A 130 1.16 37.30 30.98
CA ASP A 130 0.33 37.47 32.18
C ASP A 130 -0.97 38.24 31.88
N SER A 131 -1.25 38.45 30.59
CA SER A 131 -2.41 39.17 30.08
C SER A 131 -2.89 38.57 28.76
N THR A 132 -4.15 38.81 28.42
CA THR A 132 -4.81 38.28 27.21
C THR A 132 -4.05 38.67 25.94
N ILE A 133 -3.76 37.68 25.08
CA ILE A 133 -3.14 37.87 23.76
C ILE A 133 -4.17 37.61 22.67
N THR A 134 -4.38 38.57 21.77
CA THR A 134 -5.46 38.52 20.75
C THR A 134 -5.01 38.59 19.30
N ASP A 135 -3.80 39.09 18.99
CA ASP A 135 -3.32 39.25 17.61
C ASP A 135 -1.78 39.33 17.57
N LYS A 136 -1.09 38.20 17.42
CA LYS A 136 0.32 38.21 17.01
C LYS A 136 0.56 37.15 15.94
N ASN A 137 0.76 37.62 14.70
CA ASN A 137 1.01 36.82 13.49
C ASN A 137 2.33 36.03 13.50
N THR A 138 3.00 35.92 14.64
CA THR A 138 4.34 35.34 14.78
C THR A 138 4.48 34.55 16.07
N ILE A 139 3.40 34.17 16.77
CA ILE A 139 3.51 33.33 17.98
C ILE A 139 3.32 31.88 17.57
N GLU A 140 4.36 31.07 17.72
CA GLU A 140 4.28 29.63 17.53
C GLU A 140 4.23 28.88 18.87
N ASN A 141 4.69 29.51 19.97
CA ASN A 141 4.57 28.96 21.31
C ASN A 141 4.08 30.02 22.29
N LEU A 142 2.93 29.81 22.91
CA LEU A 142 2.37 30.69 23.94
C LEU A 142 2.26 29.93 25.26
N THR A 143 2.73 30.52 26.35
CA THR A 143 2.42 30.03 27.70
C THR A 143 1.85 31.17 28.53
N LEU A 144 0.62 31.00 28.97
CA LEU A 144 -0.04 31.89 29.91
C LEU A 144 0.51 31.63 31.32
N THR A 145 0.67 32.70 32.10
CA THR A 145 1.24 32.63 33.45
C THR A 145 0.29 33.26 34.46
N GLY A 146 0.49 32.96 35.75
CA GLY A 146 -0.39 33.42 36.81
C GLY A 146 -1.63 32.53 36.99
N SER A 147 -2.68 33.10 37.57
CA SER A 147 -3.94 32.39 37.89
C SER A 147 -5.18 33.17 37.47
N ASP A 148 -5.00 34.26 36.71
CA ASP A 148 -6.10 35.07 36.21
C ASP A 148 -6.69 34.42 34.96
N ASN A 149 -7.97 34.68 34.70
CA ASN A 149 -8.69 34.20 33.52
C ASN A 149 -8.27 35.01 32.28
N ILE A 150 -7.11 34.68 31.72
CA ILE A 150 -6.54 35.29 30.51
C ILE A 150 -6.69 34.34 29.32
N ASN A 151 -6.70 34.88 28.10
CA ASN A 151 -6.91 34.09 26.88
C ASN A 151 -5.68 34.17 25.96
N GLY A 152 -5.51 33.14 25.14
CA GLY A 152 -4.43 33.04 24.17
C GLY A 152 -5.00 32.78 22.78
N LYS A 153 -4.41 33.43 21.77
CA LYS A 153 -4.72 33.17 20.37
C LYS A 153 -3.44 33.02 19.56
N GLY A 154 -3.41 31.95 18.77
CA GLY A 154 -2.37 31.59 17.82
C GLY A 154 -2.43 32.37 16.51
N ASN A 155 -1.69 31.87 15.53
CA ASN A 155 -1.62 32.33 14.15
C ASN A 155 -1.84 31.15 13.19
N LYS A 156 -1.87 31.38 11.89
CA LYS A 156 -2.20 30.36 10.87
C LYS A 156 -1.14 29.26 10.64
N LEU A 157 -0.18 29.14 11.55
CA LEU A 157 0.88 28.13 11.54
C LEU A 157 0.63 27.19 12.72
N ASN A 158 1.29 26.04 12.71
CA ASN A 158 1.26 25.11 13.85
C ASN A 158 1.73 25.80 15.15
N ASN A 159 0.88 25.81 16.16
CA ASN A 159 1.10 26.49 17.43
C ASN A 159 1.07 25.53 18.62
N ILE A 160 1.80 25.88 19.67
CA ILE A 160 1.68 25.26 20.98
C ILE A 160 1.16 26.32 21.95
N LEU A 161 -0.07 26.16 22.42
CA LEU A 161 -0.72 27.08 23.34
C LEU A 161 -0.92 26.39 24.70
N THR A 162 -0.29 26.92 25.74
CA THR A 162 -0.41 26.43 27.11
C THR A 162 -1.06 27.49 27.99
N GLY A 163 -2.12 27.11 28.69
CA GLY A 163 -2.87 27.92 29.65
C GLY A 163 -2.16 28.09 30.99
N ASN A 164 -2.87 28.70 31.94
CA ASN A 164 -2.42 28.93 33.30
C ASN A 164 -3.38 28.23 34.29
N ALA A 165 -3.49 28.70 35.54
CA ALA A 165 -4.40 28.08 36.52
C ALA A 165 -5.83 28.67 36.51
N GLY A 166 -6.11 29.65 35.65
CA GLY A 166 -7.40 30.29 35.48
C GLY A 166 -8.19 29.68 34.33
N ALA A 167 -9.47 30.06 34.18
CA ALA A 167 -10.26 29.64 33.04
C ALA A 167 -9.86 30.43 31.79
N ASN A 168 -9.19 29.78 30.84
CA ASN A 168 -8.64 30.33 29.61
C ASN A 168 -9.51 29.98 28.40
N LEU A 169 -9.51 30.87 27.40
CA LEU A 169 -9.86 30.53 26.02
C LEU A 169 -8.56 30.45 25.21
N LEU A 170 -8.28 29.29 24.62
CA LEU A 170 -7.14 29.07 23.72
C LEU A 170 -7.68 28.85 22.29
N GLU A 171 -7.26 29.68 21.34
CA GLU A 171 -7.68 29.61 19.93
C GLU A 171 -6.46 29.43 19.02
N GLY A 172 -6.31 28.26 18.39
CA GLY A 172 -5.22 27.90 17.47
C GLY A 172 -5.29 28.65 16.13
N VAL A 173 -6.46 28.58 15.48
CA VAL A 173 -6.85 29.09 14.15
C VAL A 173 -6.66 28.11 12.99
N ASP A 174 -5.77 28.35 12.02
CA ASP A 174 -5.43 27.35 11.02
C ASP A 174 -4.07 26.78 11.44
N GLY A 175 -3.82 25.49 11.25
CA GLY A 175 -2.52 24.90 11.59
C GLY A 175 -2.72 23.56 12.27
N GLN A 176 -1.64 22.82 12.47
CA GLN A 176 -1.70 21.66 13.39
C GLN A 176 -1.28 22.14 14.77
N ASP A 177 -2.25 22.48 15.60
CA ASP A 177 -2.06 23.14 16.87
C ASP A 177 -2.09 22.14 18.04
N THR A 178 -1.41 22.48 19.12
CA THR A 178 -1.46 21.76 20.40
C THR A 178 -1.92 22.72 21.48
N LEU A 179 -3.08 22.45 22.07
CA LEU A 179 -3.72 23.28 23.07
C LEU A 179 -3.79 22.54 24.40
N ASP A 180 -3.20 23.12 25.45
CA ASP A 180 -3.15 22.59 26.80
C ASP A 180 -3.71 23.64 27.77
N GLY A 181 -4.92 23.43 28.29
CA GLY A 181 -5.58 24.39 29.20
C GLY A 181 -4.89 24.48 30.56
N GLN A 182 -4.28 23.38 31.00
CA GLN A 182 -3.78 23.18 32.35
C GLN A 182 -4.93 23.21 33.38
N ALA A 183 -4.66 23.68 34.60
CA ALA A 183 -5.71 23.73 35.60
C ALA A 183 -6.72 24.83 35.26
N GLY A 184 -7.99 24.48 35.11
CA GLY A 184 -8.99 25.48 34.79
C GLY A 184 -10.34 24.87 34.55
N ALA A 185 -11.15 25.58 33.79
CA ALA A 185 -12.25 25.00 33.06
C ALA A 185 -12.23 25.74 31.73
N ASP A 186 -11.36 25.27 30.85
CA ASP A 186 -10.88 26.02 29.71
C ASP A 186 -11.74 25.76 28.48
N VAL A 187 -11.64 26.65 27.50
CA VAL A 187 -12.23 26.47 26.18
C VAL A 187 -11.10 26.38 25.18
N LEU A 188 -10.97 25.22 24.52
CA LEU A 188 -9.92 24.96 23.54
C LEU A 188 -10.55 24.90 22.15
N LYS A 189 -10.00 25.66 21.21
CA LYS A 189 -10.42 25.67 19.80
C LYS A 189 -9.18 25.58 18.91
N GLY A 190 -8.99 24.47 18.24
CA GLY A 190 -7.90 24.22 17.31
C GLY A 190 -8.16 24.96 16.00
N GLY A 191 -9.12 24.50 15.21
CA GLY A 191 -9.70 25.23 14.08
C GLY A 191 -9.63 24.44 12.78
N LEU A 192 -8.65 24.72 11.90
CA LEU A 192 -8.45 23.95 10.67
C LEU A 192 -7.14 23.15 10.76
N ASN A 193 -7.14 21.98 10.13
CA ASN A 193 -6.11 20.93 10.15
C ASN A 193 -6.03 20.20 11.50
N ASN A 194 -5.26 19.11 11.52
CA ASN A 194 -5.23 18.18 12.65
C ASN A 194 -4.67 18.82 13.92
N ASP A 195 -5.53 18.97 14.93
CA ASP A 195 -5.23 19.59 16.21
C ASP A 195 -5.12 18.56 17.34
N THR A 196 -4.44 18.95 18.42
CA THR A 196 -4.29 18.15 19.64
C THR A 196 -4.73 18.94 20.86
N TYR A 197 -5.69 18.39 21.60
CA TYR A 197 -6.23 18.94 22.84
C TYR A 197 -5.75 18.14 24.03
N ILE A 198 -5.06 18.77 24.98
CA ILE A 198 -4.67 18.16 26.24
C ILE A 198 -5.69 18.58 27.30
N ILE A 199 -6.40 17.59 27.85
CA ILE A 199 -7.47 17.79 28.82
C ILE A 199 -7.02 17.23 30.18
N ASP A 200 -6.66 18.12 31.09
CA ASP A 200 -6.24 17.82 32.46
C ASP A 200 -7.15 18.48 33.52
N SER A 201 -8.22 19.14 33.08
CA SER A 201 -9.29 19.64 33.95
C SER A 201 -10.69 19.48 33.32
N ASN A 202 -11.68 20.29 33.72
CA ASN A 202 -13.04 20.25 33.16
C ASN A 202 -13.14 21.14 31.91
N ASP A 203 -12.33 20.84 30.90
CA ASP A 203 -12.22 21.66 29.69
C ASP A 203 -13.30 21.34 28.68
N THR A 204 -13.62 22.32 27.83
CA THR A 204 -14.55 22.21 26.71
C THR A 204 -13.80 22.38 25.41
N ILE A 205 -13.86 21.38 24.55
CA ILE A 205 -13.30 21.43 23.19
C ILE A 205 -14.39 21.90 22.23
N TYR A 206 -14.03 22.77 21.29
CA TYR A 206 -14.89 23.16 20.18
C TYR A 206 -14.14 22.95 18.87
N GLU A 207 -14.75 22.15 18.00
CA GLU A 207 -14.27 21.92 16.65
C GLU A 207 -15.14 22.59 15.58
N ASP A 208 -14.49 22.97 14.47
CA ASP A 208 -15.19 23.55 13.33
C ASP A 208 -15.77 22.45 12.42
N THR A 209 -16.90 22.75 11.78
CA THR A 209 -17.64 21.81 10.91
C THR A 209 -17.33 22.00 9.42
N VAL A 210 -16.28 22.77 9.12
CA VAL A 210 -15.93 23.20 7.76
C VAL A 210 -14.98 22.20 7.09
N VAL A 211 -14.98 22.21 5.76
CA VAL A 211 -14.03 21.40 4.97
C VAL A 211 -12.60 21.81 5.33
N GLY A 212 -11.80 20.83 5.75
CA GLY A 212 -10.43 21.06 6.19
C GLY A 212 -10.24 21.18 7.70
N ALA A 213 -11.26 20.86 8.52
CA ALA A 213 -11.14 20.76 9.97
C ALA A 213 -9.99 19.83 10.38
N GLY A 214 -9.87 18.64 9.80
CA GLY A 214 -8.73 17.76 10.06
C GLY A 214 -9.16 16.42 10.63
N ILE A 215 -8.21 15.72 11.26
CA ILE A 215 -8.44 14.58 12.15
C ILE A 215 -7.85 14.98 13.49
N ASP A 216 -8.71 15.17 14.48
CA ASP A 216 -8.36 15.85 15.72
C ASP A 216 -8.22 14.87 16.88
N THR A 217 -7.30 15.20 17.79
CA THR A 217 -6.89 14.28 18.86
C THR A 217 -7.10 14.88 20.24
N VAL A 218 -7.83 14.17 21.09
CA VAL A 218 -7.98 14.49 22.50
C VAL A 218 -7.08 13.61 23.35
N GLN A 219 -6.19 14.21 24.13
CA GLN A 219 -5.37 13.56 25.14
C GLN A 219 -5.98 13.78 26.53
N ALA A 220 -6.72 12.80 27.03
CA ALA A 220 -7.43 12.90 28.30
C ALA A 220 -6.60 12.37 29.48
N SER A 221 -6.58 13.14 30.58
CA SER A 221 -5.80 12.80 31.77
C SER A 221 -6.54 13.00 33.11
N PHE A 222 -7.67 13.70 33.11
CA PHE A 222 -8.36 14.13 34.33
C PHE A 222 -9.47 13.19 34.82
N SER A 223 -10.44 12.95 33.96
CA SER A 223 -11.65 12.17 34.26
C SER A 223 -12.09 11.40 33.03
N ASN A 224 -13.13 10.56 33.15
CA ASN A 224 -13.70 9.88 32.00
C ASN A 224 -14.07 10.88 30.92
N HIS A 225 -13.69 10.60 29.68
CA HIS A 225 -13.89 11.52 28.56
C HIS A 225 -14.84 10.90 27.53
N THR A 226 -15.63 11.75 26.88
CA THR A 226 -16.49 11.38 25.75
C THR A 226 -16.21 12.40 24.67
N LEU A 227 -15.81 11.93 23.48
CA LEU A 227 -15.53 12.80 22.37
C LEU A 227 -16.79 13.60 22.01
N GLY A 228 -16.61 14.91 21.85
CA GLY A 228 -17.63 15.77 21.25
C GLY A 228 -17.77 15.48 19.75
N ALA A 229 -18.73 16.13 19.08
CA ALA A 229 -18.88 16.01 17.63
C ALA A 229 -17.62 16.50 16.89
N ASN A 230 -17.31 15.88 15.74
CA ASN A 230 -16.17 16.20 14.87
C ASN A 230 -14.79 15.97 15.52
N LEU A 231 -14.70 15.08 16.51
CA LEU A 231 -13.43 14.64 17.07
C LEU A 231 -13.25 13.17 16.77
N GLU A 232 -12.10 12.77 16.23
CA GLU A 232 -11.89 11.40 15.76
C GLU A 232 -11.04 10.57 16.71
N ASN A 233 -10.04 11.16 17.38
CA ASN A 233 -9.09 10.39 18.17
C ASN A 233 -9.19 10.72 19.67
N LEU A 234 -9.19 9.68 20.50
CA LEU A 234 -9.05 9.80 21.95
C LEU A 234 -7.87 8.97 22.44
N VAL A 235 -6.95 9.60 23.18
CA VAL A 235 -5.84 8.95 23.84
C VAL A 235 -5.92 9.21 25.34
N LEU A 236 -6.07 8.16 26.13
CA LEU A 236 -5.96 8.26 27.58
C LEU A 236 -4.47 8.29 27.92
N ILE A 237 -4.00 9.30 28.66
CA ILE A 237 -2.56 9.48 28.94
C ILE A 237 -2.19 9.34 30.42
N ARG A 238 -3.16 9.44 31.33
CA ARG A 238 -2.98 9.26 32.78
C ARG A 238 -4.24 8.73 33.44
N ASN A 239 -4.09 8.25 34.67
CA ASN A 239 -5.16 7.76 35.56
C ASN A 239 -5.93 6.54 34.99
N SER A 240 -6.64 5.82 35.86
CA SER A 240 -7.58 4.77 35.45
C SER A 240 -8.92 5.43 35.13
N ILE A 241 -9.03 5.95 33.92
CA ILE A 241 -10.22 6.61 33.37
C ILE A 241 -10.79 5.79 32.21
N SER A 242 -12.01 6.12 31.80
CA SER A 242 -12.70 5.53 30.65
C SER A 242 -12.81 6.53 29.50
N GLY A 243 -12.91 6.03 28.27
CA GLY A 243 -13.05 6.83 27.06
C GLY A 243 -14.24 6.37 26.24
N ASN A 244 -15.05 7.32 25.75
CA ASN A 244 -16.12 7.05 24.81
C ASN A 244 -15.90 7.86 23.53
N GLY A 245 -16.17 7.26 22.37
CA GLY A 245 -16.22 7.90 21.07
C GLY A 245 -17.51 8.71 20.86
N ASN A 246 -17.87 8.91 19.60
CA ASN A 246 -19.05 9.61 19.10
C ASN A 246 -19.70 8.83 17.93
N GLU A 247 -20.30 9.51 16.95
CA GLU A 247 -20.97 8.87 15.80
C GLU A 247 -20.04 8.70 14.56
N LEU A 248 -18.76 9.05 14.69
CA LEU A 248 -17.76 8.96 13.64
C LEU A 248 -16.93 7.69 13.80
N ALA A 249 -16.18 7.33 12.76
CA ALA A 249 -15.12 6.33 12.88
C ALA A 249 -13.97 6.89 13.75
N ASN A 250 -13.92 6.48 15.02
CA ASN A 250 -12.96 6.97 16.00
C ASN A 250 -11.78 6.03 16.22
N PHE A 251 -10.66 6.59 16.70
CA PHE A 251 -9.51 5.85 17.20
C PHE A 251 -9.35 6.07 18.71
N LEU A 252 -9.66 5.05 19.51
CA LEU A 252 -9.62 5.09 20.97
C LEU A 252 -8.42 4.30 21.49
N THR A 253 -7.53 4.98 22.21
CA THR A 253 -6.33 4.39 22.82
C THR A 253 -6.38 4.50 24.34
N GLY A 254 -6.39 3.36 25.02
CA GLY A 254 -6.21 3.24 26.45
C GLY A 254 -4.78 3.53 26.91
N ASN A 255 -4.55 3.48 28.22
CA ASN A 255 -3.25 3.65 28.84
C ASN A 255 -2.80 2.35 29.50
N ASN A 256 -1.97 2.46 30.54
CA ASN A 256 -1.42 1.29 31.22
C ASN A 256 -2.27 0.82 32.41
N PHE A 257 -3.46 1.39 32.58
CA PHE A 257 -4.42 1.05 33.62
C PHE A 257 -5.64 0.41 32.97
N ASN A 258 -6.42 -0.31 33.77
CA ASN A 258 -7.71 -0.85 33.33
C ASN A 258 -8.64 0.30 32.90
N ASN A 259 -8.98 0.33 31.62
CA ASN A 259 -9.84 1.28 30.96
C ASN A 259 -11.14 0.61 30.49
N SER A 260 -12.17 1.43 30.32
CA SER A 260 -13.36 1.06 29.55
C SER A 260 -13.37 1.95 28.32
N LEU A 261 -13.36 1.37 27.13
CA LEU A 261 -13.40 2.06 25.85
C LEU A 261 -14.71 1.70 25.14
N VAL A 262 -15.48 2.69 24.70
CA VAL A 262 -16.74 2.50 23.97
C VAL A 262 -16.73 3.35 22.70
N GLY A 263 -16.82 2.73 21.52
CA GLY A 263 -16.82 3.43 20.24
C GLY A 263 -18.10 4.24 20.00
N ASN A 264 -19.25 3.58 20.20
CA ASN A 264 -20.63 4.04 19.93
C ASN A 264 -21.08 3.74 18.50
N ASP A 265 -21.30 4.73 17.63
CA ASP A 265 -21.68 4.48 16.24
C ASP A 265 -20.47 4.83 15.36
N GLY A 266 -20.26 4.09 14.26
CA GLY A 266 -19.14 4.33 13.36
C GLY A 266 -18.21 3.13 13.30
N ASN A 267 -17.26 3.13 12.37
CA ASN A 267 -16.28 2.04 12.27
C ASN A 267 -15.05 2.41 13.12
N ASP A 268 -15.08 2.04 14.38
CA ASP A 268 -14.12 2.43 15.39
C ASP A 268 -12.91 1.49 15.45
N THR A 269 -11.78 2.02 15.90
CA THR A 269 -10.60 1.23 16.28
C THR A 269 -10.31 1.46 17.75
N LEU A 270 -10.37 0.39 18.55
CA LEU A 270 -10.20 0.43 20.00
C LEU A 270 -8.96 -0.36 20.41
N GLN A 271 -8.04 0.30 21.10
CA GLN A 271 -6.81 -0.30 21.60
C GLN A 271 -6.70 -0.11 23.11
N GLY A 272 -6.83 -1.19 23.89
CA GLY A 272 -6.73 -1.16 25.36
C GLY A 272 -5.32 -0.78 25.86
N ASN A 273 -4.29 -1.23 25.13
CA ASN A 273 -2.88 -1.28 25.56
C ASN A 273 -2.67 -2.31 26.67
N ILE A 274 -1.91 -1.97 27.72
CA ILE A 274 -1.65 -2.89 28.82
C ILE A 274 -2.67 -2.62 29.91
N GLY A 275 -3.22 -3.67 30.49
CA GLY A 275 -4.27 -3.48 31.48
C GLY A 275 -5.13 -4.72 31.55
N THR A 276 -6.31 -4.55 32.13
CA THR A 276 -7.42 -5.48 31.94
C THR A 276 -8.55 -4.59 31.47
N ASP A 277 -8.62 -4.40 30.16
CA ASP A 277 -9.50 -3.40 29.56
C ASP A 277 -10.83 -4.02 29.16
N THR A 278 -11.86 -3.18 29.13
CA THR A 278 -13.15 -3.53 28.55
C THR A 278 -13.35 -2.68 27.31
N VAL A 279 -13.41 -3.31 26.15
CA VAL A 279 -13.60 -2.63 24.86
C VAL A 279 -14.96 -3.02 24.27
N ASN A 280 -15.69 -2.04 23.75
CA ASN A 280 -17.01 -2.21 23.14
C ASN A 280 -17.05 -1.32 21.89
N GLY A 281 -17.17 -1.93 20.71
CA GLY A 281 -17.20 -1.17 19.46
C GLY A 281 -18.49 -0.36 19.35
N GLY A 282 -19.62 -1.06 19.41
CA GLY A 282 -20.94 -0.47 19.33
C GLY A 282 -21.61 -0.86 18.03
N ASN A 283 -22.06 0.11 17.24
CA ASN A 283 -22.60 -0.10 15.90
C ASN A 283 -21.56 0.33 14.86
N GLY A 284 -21.37 -0.46 13.81
CA GLY A 284 -20.36 -0.26 12.80
C GLY A 284 -19.45 -1.47 12.69
N ASN A 285 -18.52 -1.45 11.75
CA ASN A 285 -17.54 -2.51 11.60
C ASN A 285 -16.26 -2.09 12.33
N ASP A 286 -16.05 -2.63 13.52
CA ASP A 286 -15.04 -2.18 14.47
C ASP A 286 -13.79 -3.07 14.47
N ILE A 287 -12.69 -2.50 14.95
CA ILE A 287 -11.41 -3.18 15.11
C ILE A 287 -10.96 -3.12 16.58
N PHE A 288 -10.82 -4.29 17.20
CA PHE A 288 -10.29 -4.45 18.55
C PHE A 288 -8.81 -4.84 18.51
N ILE A 289 -7.92 -3.95 18.95
CA ILE A 289 -6.49 -4.23 19.13
C ILE A 289 -6.25 -4.54 20.61
N ILE A 290 -6.19 -5.83 20.94
CA ILE A 290 -6.25 -6.30 22.33
C ILE A 290 -5.04 -7.12 22.78
N ASP A 291 -4.85 -7.18 24.09
CA ASP A 291 -3.94 -8.12 24.74
C ASP A 291 -4.69 -9.27 25.44
N THR A 292 -3.96 -10.17 26.11
CA THR A 292 -4.52 -11.37 26.74
C THR A 292 -5.55 -11.12 27.87
N ASN A 293 -5.58 -9.92 28.45
CA ASN A 293 -6.39 -9.62 29.63
C ASN A 293 -7.65 -8.82 29.29
N ASP A 294 -7.84 -8.45 28.02
CA ASP A 294 -8.95 -7.60 27.62
C ASP A 294 -10.24 -8.39 27.44
N THR A 295 -11.35 -7.73 27.71
CA THR A 295 -12.70 -8.23 27.48
C THR A 295 -13.35 -7.41 26.39
N ILE A 296 -13.74 -8.07 25.30
CA ILE A 296 -14.54 -7.47 24.24
C ILE A 296 -16.02 -7.66 24.59
N ILE A 297 -16.81 -6.60 24.47
CA ILE A 297 -18.27 -6.63 24.62
C ILE A 297 -18.87 -6.25 23.27
N GLU A 298 -19.57 -7.20 22.64
CA GLU A 298 -20.26 -6.95 21.37
C GLU A 298 -21.77 -7.12 21.44
N GLY A 299 -22.47 -6.19 20.81
CA GLY A 299 -23.92 -6.14 20.69
C GLY A 299 -24.46 -7.10 19.62
N ILE A 300 -25.78 -7.31 19.61
CA ILE A 300 -26.45 -7.91 18.44
C ILE A 300 -26.64 -6.76 17.44
N ASP A 301 -26.34 -7.02 16.16
CA ASP A 301 -26.37 -6.02 15.07
C ASP A 301 -25.28 -4.92 15.15
N GLY A 302 -24.13 -5.22 15.80
CA GLY A 302 -22.97 -4.31 15.88
C GLY A 302 -22.38 -4.03 14.51
N GLY A 303 -21.95 -5.07 13.80
CA GLY A 303 -21.53 -4.97 12.41
C GLY A 303 -20.83 -6.24 11.99
N ILE A 304 -19.75 -6.09 11.22
CA ILE A 304 -18.77 -7.15 11.00
C ILE A 304 -17.47 -6.71 11.65
N ASP A 305 -17.15 -7.35 12.77
CA ASP A 305 -16.14 -6.86 13.70
C ASP A 305 -14.87 -7.70 13.65
N THR A 306 -13.74 -7.06 13.89
CA THR A 306 -12.41 -7.67 13.72
C THR A 306 -11.57 -7.58 14.98
N VAL A 307 -11.14 -8.73 15.48
CA VAL A 307 -10.14 -8.81 16.54
C VAL A 307 -8.74 -8.88 15.93
N SER A 308 -7.94 -7.85 16.17
CA SER A 308 -6.52 -7.82 15.81
C SER A 308 -5.65 -8.19 17.03
N ALA A 309 -5.02 -9.38 16.97
CA ALA A 309 -4.37 -9.98 18.14
C ALA A 309 -2.91 -10.37 17.86
N ALA A 310 -1.97 -9.92 18.69
CA ALA A 310 -0.56 -10.36 18.66
C ALA A 310 -0.32 -11.60 19.56
N LEU A 311 -1.28 -12.52 19.59
CA LEU A 311 -1.35 -13.71 20.45
C LEU A 311 -2.35 -14.73 19.88
N THR A 312 -2.32 -15.98 20.37
CA THR A 312 -3.35 -16.98 20.03
C THR A 312 -4.71 -16.56 20.59
N TYR A 313 -5.72 -16.42 19.74
CA TYR A 313 -7.03 -15.91 20.10
C TYR A 313 -8.17 -16.83 19.62
N ALA A 314 -9.29 -16.78 20.34
CA ALA A 314 -10.48 -17.57 20.04
C ALA A 314 -11.73 -16.72 20.26
N ILE A 315 -12.66 -16.77 19.30
CA ILE A 315 -14.00 -16.17 19.39
C ILE A 315 -15.11 -17.21 19.50
N ASP A 316 -14.76 -18.47 19.77
CA ASP A 316 -15.66 -19.63 19.86
C ASP A 316 -16.85 -19.45 20.84
N ASN A 317 -16.68 -18.56 21.83
CA ASN A 317 -17.72 -18.19 22.80
C ASN A 317 -18.28 -16.77 22.61
N SER A 318 -17.95 -16.11 21.49
CA SER A 318 -18.31 -14.74 21.15
C SER A 318 -19.11 -14.75 19.83
N PRO A 319 -20.44 -14.96 19.87
CA PRO A 319 -21.24 -15.22 18.67
C PRO A 319 -21.42 -14.02 17.74
N ASN A 320 -21.09 -12.81 18.20
CA ASN A 320 -21.21 -11.55 17.47
C ASN A 320 -19.83 -10.99 17.06
N LEU A 321 -18.80 -11.84 17.04
CA LEU A 321 -17.51 -11.50 16.43
C LEU A 321 -17.35 -12.38 15.21
N GLU A 322 -16.85 -11.81 14.12
CA GLU A 322 -16.75 -12.51 12.84
C GLU A 322 -15.29 -12.71 12.44
N ASN A 323 -14.42 -11.74 12.67
CA ASN A 323 -13.08 -11.76 12.09
C ASN A 323 -11.98 -11.78 13.14
N ILE A 324 -10.91 -12.52 12.84
CA ILE A 324 -9.64 -12.47 13.58
C ILE A 324 -8.52 -12.15 12.59
N GLN A 325 -7.67 -11.20 12.92
CA GLN A 325 -6.39 -10.95 12.27
C GLN A 325 -5.25 -11.14 13.27
N LEU A 326 -4.38 -12.11 13.01
CA LEU A 326 -3.17 -12.31 13.81
C LEU A 326 -2.11 -11.28 13.41
N LEU A 327 -1.50 -10.65 14.41
CA LEU A 327 -0.44 -9.67 14.25
C LEU A 327 0.93 -10.23 14.67
N GLY A 328 1.99 -9.52 14.29
CA GLY A 328 3.36 -9.86 14.67
C GLY A 328 3.92 -11.07 13.91
N THR A 329 4.93 -11.72 14.49
CA THR A 329 5.68 -12.82 13.87
C THR A 329 5.69 -14.09 14.72
N GLY A 330 4.82 -14.17 15.72
CA GLY A 330 4.72 -15.33 16.60
C GLY A 330 3.88 -16.43 15.96
N ASN A 331 4.13 -17.68 16.35
CA ASN A 331 3.29 -18.82 15.98
C ASN A 331 2.00 -18.76 16.81
N PHE A 332 1.03 -17.98 16.33
CA PHE A 332 -0.26 -17.77 16.97
C PHE A 332 -1.34 -18.55 16.23
N ASN A 333 -2.43 -18.85 16.92
CA ASN A 333 -3.56 -19.59 16.34
C ASN A 333 -4.84 -18.76 16.43
N ALA A 334 -5.77 -19.01 15.53
CA ALA A 334 -7.10 -18.40 15.55
C ALA A 334 -8.16 -19.49 15.58
N ILE A 335 -9.18 -19.31 16.41
CA ILE A 335 -10.34 -20.19 16.49
C ILE A 335 -11.60 -19.34 16.30
N GLY A 336 -12.37 -19.63 15.26
CA GLY A 336 -13.66 -19.01 14.94
C GLY A 336 -14.81 -19.56 15.80
N ASN A 337 -16.04 -19.24 15.41
CA ASN A 337 -17.27 -19.62 16.08
C ASN A 337 -18.22 -20.41 15.14
N ASN A 338 -19.53 -20.19 15.23
CA ASN A 338 -20.51 -20.90 14.41
C ASN A 338 -21.15 -19.99 13.33
N SER A 339 -20.64 -18.78 13.18
CA SER A 339 -21.02 -17.80 12.18
C SER A 339 -19.92 -17.76 11.10
N ASN A 340 -20.24 -17.21 9.93
CA ASN A 340 -19.24 -17.00 8.87
C ASN A 340 -18.10 -16.10 9.39
N ASN A 341 -16.90 -16.64 9.43
CA ASN A 341 -15.72 -15.99 9.98
C ASN A 341 -14.68 -15.66 8.91
N LYS A 342 -13.90 -14.61 9.16
CA LYS A 342 -12.65 -14.35 8.42
C LYS A 342 -11.45 -14.50 9.34
N LEU A 343 -10.65 -15.53 9.13
CA LEU A 343 -9.44 -15.78 9.91
C LEU A 343 -8.20 -15.49 9.05
N ILE A 344 -7.41 -14.50 9.46
CA ILE A 344 -6.17 -14.10 8.79
C ILE A 344 -4.99 -14.39 9.72
N GLY A 345 -4.06 -15.23 9.27
CA GLY A 345 -2.81 -15.54 9.92
C GLY A 345 -1.76 -14.43 9.80
N ASN A 346 -0.56 -14.71 10.28
CA ASN A 346 0.57 -13.80 10.26
C ASN A 346 1.77 -14.42 9.52
N GLY A 347 3.01 -14.03 9.86
CA GLY A 347 4.21 -14.64 9.25
C GLY A 347 4.75 -15.86 10.00
N GLY A 348 4.04 -16.35 11.01
CA GLY A 348 4.40 -17.50 11.83
C GLY A 348 3.62 -18.74 11.42
N LYS A 349 3.93 -19.89 12.03
CA LYS A 349 3.15 -21.11 11.79
C LYS A 349 1.84 -21.05 12.57
N ASN A 350 0.74 -20.90 11.86
CA ASN A 350 -0.58 -20.72 12.42
C ASN A 350 -1.43 -21.99 12.31
N THR A 351 -2.27 -22.22 13.31
CA THR A 351 -3.45 -23.09 13.16
C THR A 351 -4.69 -22.22 13.11
N LEU A 352 -5.44 -22.30 12.02
CA LEU A 352 -6.70 -21.59 11.83
C LEU A 352 -7.83 -22.62 11.83
N ALA A 353 -8.75 -22.52 12.79
CA ALA A 353 -9.91 -23.40 12.90
C ALA A 353 -11.19 -22.56 12.88
N ALA A 354 -11.95 -22.57 11.79
CA ALA A 354 -13.02 -21.59 11.59
C ALA A 354 -14.34 -22.00 12.25
N GLY A 355 -14.76 -23.26 12.11
CA GLY A 355 -15.82 -23.84 12.94
C GLY A 355 -17.05 -24.21 12.14
N ARG A 356 -18.13 -23.43 12.22
CA ARG A 356 -19.27 -23.59 11.31
C ARG A 356 -19.51 -22.25 10.62
N GLY A 357 -20.12 -22.29 9.45
CA GLY A 357 -20.38 -21.10 8.63
C GLY A 357 -19.61 -21.21 7.33
N ASP A 358 -19.91 -20.32 6.39
CA ASP A 358 -19.10 -20.22 5.17
C ASP A 358 -17.92 -19.29 5.47
N ASP A 359 -16.75 -19.87 5.77
CA ASP A 359 -15.62 -19.17 6.34
C ASP A 359 -14.56 -18.78 5.30
N ILE A 360 -13.74 -17.77 5.61
CA ILE A 360 -12.59 -17.36 4.80
C ILE A 360 -11.33 -17.47 5.65
N LEU A 361 -10.40 -18.34 5.24
CA LEU A 361 -9.14 -18.56 5.93
C LEU A 361 -7.98 -18.14 5.01
N ASN A 362 -7.08 -17.30 5.52
CA ASN A 362 -5.83 -16.93 4.85
C ASN A 362 -4.66 -17.07 5.84
N GLY A 363 -3.63 -17.85 5.49
CA GLY A 363 -2.56 -18.24 6.43
C GLY A 363 -1.46 -17.20 6.52
N GLY A 364 -1.19 -16.53 5.40
CA GLY A 364 -0.16 -15.51 5.30
C GLY A 364 1.17 -16.15 4.90
N SER A 365 2.17 -16.09 5.76
CA SER A 365 3.41 -16.85 5.56
C SER A 365 3.62 -17.79 6.72
N GLY A 366 4.15 -18.98 6.48
CA GLY A 366 4.29 -19.99 7.51
C GLY A 366 4.03 -21.36 6.92
N ASP A 367 4.30 -22.41 7.70
CA ASP A 367 3.71 -23.70 7.38
C ASP A 367 2.46 -23.81 8.25
N ASP A 368 1.30 -23.53 7.68
CA ASP A 368 0.05 -23.34 8.39
C ASP A 368 -0.84 -24.60 8.36
N SER A 369 -1.83 -24.65 9.24
CA SER A 369 -2.77 -25.77 9.36
C SER A 369 -4.20 -25.27 9.49
N PHE A 370 -5.03 -25.54 8.49
CA PHE A 370 -6.42 -25.09 8.45
C PHE A 370 -7.39 -26.22 8.77
N TYR A 371 -8.49 -25.82 9.40
CA TYR A 371 -9.70 -26.60 9.59
C TYR A 371 -10.86 -25.65 9.30
N GLY A 372 -11.47 -25.74 8.11
CA GLY A 372 -12.63 -24.94 7.74
C GLY A 372 -13.81 -25.26 8.66
N GLY A 373 -14.28 -26.51 8.59
CA GLY A 373 -15.30 -27.04 9.49
C GLY A 373 -16.58 -27.38 8.75
N ASP A 374 -17.74 -26.90 9.21
CA ASP A 374 -19.02 -27.09 8.50
C ASP A 374 -19.36 -25.82 7.70
N GLY A 375 -19.63 -25.91 6.41
CA GLY A 375 -20.01 -24.80 5.55
C GLY A 375 -19.20 -24.80 4.27
N ASN A 376 -19.41 -23.80 3.41
CA ASN A 376 -18.66 -23.70 2.16
C ASN A 376 -17.49 -22.74 2.36
N ASP A 377 -16.32 -23.29 2.67
CA ASP A 377 -15.17 -22.51 3.12
C ASP A 377 -14.24 -22.12 1.96
N LEU A 378 -13.58 -20.96 2.08
CA LEU A 378 -12.52 -20.51 1.19
C LEU A 378 -11.16 -20.55 1.91
N LEU A 379 -10.26 -21.41 1.44
CA LEU A 379 -8.97 -21.67 2.07
C LEU A 379 -7.81 -21.23 1.16
N GLU A 380 -7.03 -20.25 1.61
CA GLU A 380 -5.78 -19.79 0.98
C GLU A 380 -4.60 -19.95 1.96
N GLY A 381 -3.72 -20.92 1.72
CA GLY A 381 -2.57 -21.19 2.58
C GLY A 381 -1.60 -20.01 2.64
N GLY A 382 -1.11 -19.57 1.48
CA GLY A 382 -0.28 -18.39 1.33
C GLY A 382 1.16 -18.75 0.94
N LEU A 383 2.14 -18.45 1.78
CA LEU A 383 3.54 -18.80 1.55
C LEU A 383 3.98 -19.87 2.54
N GLY A 384 4.44 -21.01 2.05
CA GLY A 384 5.03 -22.08 2.85
C GLY A 384 4.48 -23.43 2.42
N ASN A 385 4.56 -24.44 3.29
CA ASN A 385 3.92 -25.72 3.02
C ASN A 385 2.75 -25.91 3.98
N ASP A 386 1.55 -25.71 3.47
CA ASP A 386 0.35 -25.63 4.26
C ASP A 386 -0.41 -26.97 4.28
N THR A 387 -1.24 -27.16 5.30
CA THR A 387 -2.21 -28.26 5.36
C THR A 387 -3.61 -27.67 5.37
N LEU A 388 -4.34 -27.83 4.27
CA LEU A 388 -5.67 -27.25 4.07
C LEU A 388 -6.73 -28.35 4.14
N LYS A 389 -7.61 -28.26 5.13
CA LYS A 389 -8.77 -29.14 5.28
C LYS A 389 -10.02 -28.28 5.34
N GLY A 390 -10.86 -28.38 4.31
CA GLY A 390 -12.15 -27.69 4.23
C GLY A 390 -13.09 -28.25 5.29
N GLY A 391 -13.75 -29.37 5.03
CA GLY A 391 -14.51 -30.09 6.04
C GLY A 391 -15.81 -30.60 5.44
N LEU A 392 -16.95 -30.31 6.09
CA LEU A 392 -18.27 -30.59 5.54
C LEU A 392 -18.75 -29.41 4.70
N GLY A 393 -19.14 -29.63 3.44
CA GLY A 393 -19.66 -28.59 2.57
C GLY A 393 -18.93 -28.54 1.23
N ASP A 394 -19.29 -27.57 0.39
CA ASP A 394 -18.62 -27.38 -0.90
C ASP A 394 -17.48 -26.36 -0.71
N ASP A 395 -16.26 -26.86 -0.48
CA ASP A 395 -15.12 -26.02 -0.14
C ASP A 395 -14.30 -25.57 -1.35
N THR A 396 -13.60 -24.45 -1.23
CA THR A 396 -12.71 -23.91 -2.27
C THR A 396 -11.29 -23.73 -1.74
N TYR A 397 -10.35 -24.45 -2.34
CA TYR A 397 -8.90 -24.36 -2.08
C TYR A 397 -8.25 -23.47 -3.14
N VAL A 398 -7.54 -22.42 -2.73
CA VAL A 398 -6.86 -21.49 -3.63
C VAL A 398 -5.36 -21.70 -3.57
N LEU A 399 -4.80 -22.20 -4.68
CA LEU A 399 -3.37 -22.43 -4.89
C LEU A 399 -2.85 -21.39 -5.89
N ASN A 400 -2.57 -20.18 -5.41
CA ASN A 400 -2.22 -19.01 -6.22
C ASN A 400 -0.74 -18.58 -6.10
N ASN A 401 0.05 -19.30 -5.31
CA ASN A 401 1.48 -19.13 -5.14
C ASN A 401 2.26 -20.33 -5.71
N PRO A 402 3.47 -20.14 -6.27
CA PRO A 402 4.31 -21.26 -6.69
C PRO A 402 4.70 -22.24 -5.57
N GLU A 403 4.71 -21.80 -4.30
CA GLU A 403 5.03 -22.68 -3.15
C GLU A 403 3.89 -23.64 -2.80
N ASP A 404 2.63 -23.29 -3.12
CA ASP A 404 1.41 -24.07 -2.85
C ASP A 404 1.40 -25.45 -3.52
N ILE A 405 2.32 -25.71 -4.47
CA ILE A 405 2.51 -27.06 -5.03
C ILE A 405 2.91 -28.09 -3.95
N ASN A 406 3.44 -27.61 -2.81
CA ASN A 406 3.81 -28.44 -1.68
C ASN A 406 2.70 -28.56 -0.63
N ASP A 407 1.57 -27.89 -0.82
CA ASP A 407 0.46 -27.93 0.12
C ASP A 407 -0.21 -29.30 0.12
N SER A 408 -0.57 -29.72 1.34
CA SER A 408 -1.41 -30.89 1.56
C SER A 408 -2.85 -30.44 1.66
N ILE A 409 -3.57 -30.49 0.54
CA ILE A 409 -5.01 -30.27 0.52
C ILE A 409 -5.77 -31.59 0.65
N GLY A 410 -6.93 -31.53 1.31
CA GLY A 410 -7.91 -32.60 1.20
C GLY A 410 -8.90 -32.62 2.34
N ASP A 411 -10.07 -33.16 2.03
CA ASP A 411 -11.07 -33.53 3.01
C ASP A 411 -11.04 -35.05 3.28
N TYR A 412 -11.10 -35.40 4.56
CA TYR A 412 -11.02 -36.77 5.03
C TYR A 412 -12.39 -37.33 5.41
N THR A 413 -13.49 -36.57 5.24
CA THR A 413 -14.76 -36.87 5.92
C THR A 413 -16.07 -36.67 5.17
N ASP A 414 -16.12 -36.15 3.94
CA ASP A 414 -17.34 -35.49 3.45
C ASP A 414 -18.07 -36.06 2.20
N SER A 415 -19.28 -35.51 2.02
CA SER A 415 -20.36 -35.64 1.05
C SER A 415 -20.57 -34.38 0.17
N GLY A 416 -19.75 -33.33 0.29
CA GLY A 416 -19.74 -32.11 -0.53
C GLY A 416 -19.02 -32.26 -1.88
N ILE A 417 -19.02 -31.19 -2.68
CA ILE A 417 -18.34 -31.11 -3.98
C ILE A 417 -17.30 -30.00 -3.91
N ASP A 418 -16.03 -30.39 -3.78
CA ASP A 418 -14.95 -29.45 -3.54
C ASP A 418 -14.32 -28.90 -4.82
N GLN A 419 -13.79 -27.67 -4.75
CA GLN A 419 -13.09 -26.99 -5.84
C GLN A 419 -11.65 -26.62 -5.48
N VAL A 420 -10.73 -26.91 -6.39
CA VAL A 420 -9.36 -26.41 -6.35
C VAL A 420 -9.16 -25.39 -7.47
N ASN A 421 -8.70 -24.21 -7.11
CA ASN A 421 -8.28 -23.16 -8.05
C ASN A 421 -6.75 -23.13 -8.08
N SER A 422 -6.13 -23.43 -9.23
CA SER A 422 -4.66 -23.52 -9.32
C SER A 422 -4.05 -22.63 -10.40
N VAL A 423 -2.93 -21.98 -10.09
CA VAL A 423 -2.11 -21.23 -11.06
C VAL A 423 -1.02 -22.09 -11.73
N PHE A 424 -0.91 -23.39 -11.40
CA PHE A 424 0.06 -24.33 -11.96
C PHE A 424 -0.63 -25.63 -12.41
N SER A 425 0.13 -26.52 -13.06
CA SER A 425 -0.41 -27.84 -13.41
C SER A 425 -0.70 -28.63 -12.14
N TYR A 426 -1.91 -29.16 -12.03
CA TYR A 426 -2.37 -29.77 -10.79
C TYR A 426 -3.05 -31.12 -11.02
N THR A 427 -2.81 -32.03 -10.07
CA THR A 427 -3.48 -33.33 -10.00
C THR A 427 -4.31 -33.35 -8.73
N LEU A 428 -5.63 -33.49 -8.85
CA LEU A 428 -6.52 -33.53 -7.70
C LEU A 428 -6.15 -34.71 -6.78
N PRO A 429 -5.96 -34.48 -5.47
CA PRO A 429 -5.99 -35.54 -4.47
C PRO A 429 -7.31 -36.31 -4.51
N ILE A 430 -7.33 -37.48 -3.86
CA ILE A 430 -8.55 -38.28 -3.73
C ILE A 430 -9.67 -37.48 -3.04
N ASN A 431 -10.92 -37.73 -3.43
CA ASN A 431 -12.13 -37.10 -2.90
C ASN A 431 -12.33 -35.61 -3.23
N LEU A 432 -11.56 -35.03 -4.15
CA LEU A 432 -11.88 -33.70 -4.69
C LEU A 432 -12.46 -33.83 -6.08
N GLU A 433 -13.48 -33.04 -6.40
CA GLU A 433 -14.28 -33.18 -7.61
C GLU A 433 -13.90 -32.15 -8.68
N ASN A 434 -13.69 -30.89 -8.32
CA ASN A 434 -13.52 -29.81 -9.29
C ASN A 434 -12.10 -29.24 -9.29
N LEU A 435 -11.55 -29.04 -10.48
CA LEU A 435 -10.29 -28.32 -10.69
C LEU A 435 -10.50 -27.22 -11.73
N LEU A 436 -10.20 -25.98 -11.34
CA LEU A 436 -10.18 -24.81 -12.21
C LEU A 436 -8.76 -24.27 -12.31
N LEU A 437 -8.25 -24.18 -13.52
CA LEU A 437 -6.96 -23.54 -13.80
C LEU A 437 -7.17 -22.03 -13.96
N ILE A 438 -6.58 -21.25 -13.04
CA ILE A 438 -6.67 -19.78 -13.00
C ILE A 438 -5.37 -19.07 -13.42
N GLY A 439 -4.33 -19.85 -13.74
CA GLY A 439 -3.05 -19.34 -14.26
C GLY A 439 -3.15 -18.84 -15.70
N THR A 440 -2.07 -18.25 -16.22
CA THR A 440 -1.98 -17.76 -17.62
C THR A 440 -1.00 -18.55 -18.49
N GLU A 441 -0.27 -19.49 -17.89
CA GLU A 441 0.70 -20.34 -18.59
C GLU A 441 0.03 -21.58 -19.20
N ASN A 442 0.75 -22.35 -20.03
CA ASN A 442 0.30 -23.66 -20.51
C ASN A 442 0.40 -24.68 -19.36
N ILE A 443 -0.70 -24.88 -18.64
CA ILE A 443 -0.80 -25.72 -17.45
C ILE A 443 -1.86 -26.81 -17.65
N ASN A 444 -1.77 -27.89 -16.90
CA ASN A 444 -2.58 -29.09 -17.13
C ASN A 444 -3.44 -29.42 -15.91
N ALA A 445 -4.61 -29.97 -16.17
CA ALA A 445 -5.53 -30.47 -15.15
C ALA A 445 -5.56 -32.00 -15.20
N THR A 446 -5.34 -32.64 -14.05
CA THR A 446 -5.51 -34.09 -13.90
C THR A 446 -6.48 -34.36 -12.75
N GLY A 447 -7.51 -35.17 -13.03
CA GLY A 447 -8.48 -35.63 -12.05
C GLY A 447 -7.94 -36.75 -11.16
N ASN A 448 -8.85 -37.52 -10.59
CA ASN A 448 -8.58 -38.67 -9.73
C ASN A 448 -9.47 -39.88 -10.12
N SER A 449 -10.02 -40.63 -9.16
CA SER A 449 -10.88 -41.79 -9.43
C SER A 449 -12.38 -41.52 -9.26
N VAL A 450 -12.78 -40.31 -8.84
CA VAL A 450 -14.18 -39.88 -8.72
C VAL A 450 -14.60 -39.15 -9.99
N ALA A 451 -15.87 -38.75 -10.09
CA ALA A 451 -16.32 -37.94 -11.22
C ALA A 451 -15.80 -36.50 -11.06
N ASN A 452 -14.91 -36.08 -11.95
CA ASN A 452 -14.28 -34.76 -11.89
C ASN A 452 -14.86 -33.76 -12.89
N SER A 453 -14.87 -32.47 -12.51
CA SER A 453 -15.04 -31.35 -13.44
C SER A 453 -13.72 -30.61 -13.60
N LEU A 454 -13.08 -30.76 -14.76
CA LEU A 454 -11.80 -30.13 -15.08
C LEU A 454 -12.03 -28.96 -16.03
N ILE A 455 -11.66 -27.75 -15.61
CA ILE A 455 -11.79 -26.53 -16.39
C ILE A 455 -10.39 -25.91 -16.57
N GLY A 456 -9.97 -25.79 -17.83
CA GLY A 456 -8.73 -25.16 -18.23
C GLY A 456 -8.78 -23.63 -18.22
N ASN A 457 -7.65 -23.02 -18.53
CA ASN A 457 -7.48 -21.57 -18.63
C ASN A 457 -7.61 -21.10 -20.09
N SER A 458 -6.97 -19.98 -20.44
CA SER A 458 -7.02 -19.41 -21.80
C SER A 458 -5.83 -19.82 -22.69
N SER A 459 -5.00 -20.74 -22.21
CA SER A 459 -3.77 -21.21 -22.85
C SER A 459 -3.91 -22.69 -23.18
N ASP A 460 -3.00 -23.23 -24.00
CA ASP A 460 -3.06 -24.65 -24.38
C ASP A 460 -2.94 -25.55 -23.14
N ASN A 461 -3.95 -26.38 -22.86
CA ASN A 461 -4.02 -27.24 -21.69
C ASN A 461 -4.18 -28.72 -22.08
N ILE A 462 -3.66 -29.61 -21.23
CA ILE A 462 -3.98 -31.04 -21.25
C ILE A 462 -4.90 -31.34 -20.07
N LEU A 463 -6.07 -31.89 -20.36
CA LEU A 463 -7.08 -32.29 -19.38
C LEU A 463 -7.19 -33.81 -19.38
N ASN A 464 -6.98 -34.43 -18.21
CA ASN A 464 -7.08 -35.88 -18.03
C ASN A 464 -7.92 -36.22 -16.80
N GLY A 465 -9.15 -36.68 -17.00
CA GLY A 465 -10.05 -37.11 -15.92
C GLY A 465 -9.60 -38.38 -15.18
N LEU A 466 -8.79 -39.22 -15.82
CA LEU A 466 -8.40 -40.56 -15.39
C LEU A 466 -9.57 -41.54 -15.30
N ALA A 467 -10.08 -41.82 -14.11
CA ALA A 467 -11.17 -42.76 -13.90
C ALA A 467 -12.32 -42.02 -13.26
N GLY A 468 -13.54 -42.23 -13.75
CA GLY A 468 -14.65 -41.42 -13.29
C GLY A 468 -15.66 -41.27 -14.41
N SER A 469 -16.60 -40.35 -14.20
CA SER A 469 -17.48 -39.85 -15.25
C SER A 469 -17.17 -38.36 -15.36
N ASP A 470 -16.12 -38.04 -16.10
CA ASP A 470 -15.49 -36.73 -15.99
C ASP A 470 -16.07 -35.75 -17.00
N ILE A 471 -16.08 -34.46 -16.65
CA ILE A 471 -16.41 -33.36 -17.55
C ILE A 471 -15.13 -32.55 -17.74
N MET A 472 -14.71 -32.37 -18.99
CA MET A 472 -13.50 -31.62 -19.33
C MET A 472 -13.84 -30.48 -20.28
N ALA A 473 -13.45 -29.26 -19.91
CA ALA A 473 -13.59 -28.04 -20.70
C ALA A 473 -12.26 -27.27 -20.72
N GLY A 474 -11.60 -27.20 -21.87
CA GLY A 474 -10.25 -26.67 -22.05
C GLY A 474 -10.18 -25.14 -21.99
N GLY A 475 -11.19 -24.46 -22.52
CA GLY A 475 -11.31 -23.01 -22.46
C GLY A 475 -10.92 -22.34 -23.78
N LEU A 476 -9.87 -21.53 -23.79
CA LEU A 476 -9.28 -21.01 -25.03
C LEU A 476 -7.94 -21.68 -25.26
N GLY A 477 -7.46 -21.67 -26.51
CA GLY A 477 -6.16 -22.26 -26.84
C GLY A 477 -6.36 -23.52 -27.66
N ASN A 478 -5.31 -24.31 -27.83
CA ASN A 478 -5.38 -25.62 -28.47
C ASN A 478 -5.25 -26.68 -27.38
N ASP A 479 -6.38 -27.21 -26.96
CA ASP A 479 -6.46 -28.10 -25.81
C ASP A 479 -6.42 -29.57 -26.21
N ILE A 480 -5.97 -30.41 -25.27
CA ILE A 480 -5.96 -31.87 -25.41
C ILE A 480 -6.82 -32.48 -24.30
N TYR A 481 -7.86 -33.19 -24.72
CA TYR A 481 -8.75 -33.96 -23.86
C TYR A 481 -8.38 -35.44 -23.90
N ILE A 482 -7.92 -36.01 -22.79
CA ILE A 482 -7.61 -37.44 -22.68
C ILE A 482 -8.87 -38.19 -22.23
N VAL A 483 -9.45 -38.98 -23.14
CA VAL A 483 -10.68 -39.75 -22.90
C VAL A 483 -10.35 -41.23 -22.76
N GLU A 484 -10.54 -41.75 -21.55
CA GLU A 484 -10.24 -43.14 -21.19
C GLU A 484 -11.47 -43.91 -20.69
N GLN A 485 -12.56 -43.21 -20.33
CA GLN A 485 -13.83 -43.81 -19.94
C GLN A 485 -14.96 -43.40 -20.90
N THR A 486 -15.90 -44.32 -21.11
CA THR A 486 -17.09 -44.04 -21.95
C THR A 486 -18.03 -43.01 -21.33
N ALA A 487 -17.86 -42.73 -20.04
CA ALA A 487 -18.66 -41.76 -19.29
C ALA A 487 -18.07 -40.34 -19.35
N ASP A 488 -16.83 -40.19 -19.85
CA ASP A 488 -16.19 -38.88 -19.98
C ASP A 488 -16.90 -38.03 -21.03
N THR A 489 -17.08 -36.77 -20.71
CA THR A 489 -17.73 -35.77 -21.55
C THR A 489 -16.76 -34.63 -21.83
N VAL A 490 -16.51 -34.39 -23.11
CA VAL A 490 -15.74 -33.23 -23.57
C VAL A 490 -16.72 -32.11 -23.91
N VAL A 491 -16.50 -30.95 -23.33
CA VAL A 491 -17.29 -29.74 -23.53
C VAL A 491 -16.41 -28.67 -24.16
N GLU A 492 -16.62 -28.43 -25.45
CA GLU A 492 -15.91 -27.41 -26.20
C GLU A 492 -16.89 -26.27 -26.55
N GLU A 493 -16.55 -25.06 -26.12
CA GLU A 493 -17.34 -23.87 -26.45
C GLU A 493 -16.98 -23.40 -27.86
N LYS A 494 -17.80 -22.52 -28.45
CA LYS A 494 -17.56 -22.05 -29.81
C LYS A 494 -16.44 -21.00 -29.90
N VAL A 495 -15.29 -21.27 -29.30
CA VAL A 495 -14.18 -20.31 -29.17
C VAL A 495 -13.00 -20.67 -30.07
N THR A 496 -11.96 -19.84 -30.08
CA THR A 496 -10.81 -19.95 -30.99
C THR A 496 -9.78 -20.92 -30.43
N GLY A 497 -9.55 -22.01 -31.15
CA GLY A 497 -8.66 -23.10 -30.80
C GLY A 497 -8.58 -24.14 -31.93
N ILE A 498 -7.67 -25.11 -31.82
CA ILE A 498 -7.71 -26.36 -32.57
C ILE A 498 -7.57 -27.47 -31.55
N ASP A 499 -8.71 -28.03 -31.17
CA ASP A 499 -8.78 -28.89 -30.00
C ASP A 499 -8.72 -30.36 -30.38
N THR A 500 -8.10 -31.16 -29.52
CA THR A 500 -7.80 -32.56 -29.79
C THR A 500 -8.36 -33.47 -28.71
N VAL A 501 -9.16 -34.44 -29.11
CA VAL A 501 -9.46 -35.58 -28.25
C VAL A 501 -8.46 -36.70 -28.51
N GLU A 502 -7.73 -37.11 -27.47
CA GLU A 502 -6.98 -38.36 -27.46
C GLU A 502 -7.83 -39.44 -26.79
N SER A 503 -8.27 -40.45 -27.54
CA SER A 503 -9.14 -41.49 -27.00
C SER A 503 -8.55 -42.89 -27.09
N SER A 504 -8.53 -43.59 -25.95
CA SER A 504 -8.21 -45.03 -25.89
C SER A 504 -9.42 -45.91 -26.24
N LEU A 505 -10.58 -45.28 -26.48
CA LEU A 505 -11.87 -45.88 -26.78
C LEU A 505 -12.31 -45.53 -28.20
N ASN A 506 -13.32 -46.26 -28.70
CA ASN A 506 -14.01 -45.80 -29.89
C ASN A 506 -14.73 -44.49 -29.56
N TYR A 507 -14.55 -43.47 -30.40
CA TYR A 507 -14.98 -42.12 -30.07
C TYR A 507 -15.64 -41.41 -31.24
N LEU A 508 -16.64 -40.59 -30.91
CA LEU A 508 -17.32 -39.67 -31.81
C LEU A 508 -17.04 -38.27 -31.26
N LEU A 509 -16.43 -37.40 -32.07
CA LEU A 509 -16.19 -36.03 -31.66
C LEU A 509 -17.51 -35.32 -31.32
N GLY A 510 -17.52 -34.65 -30.17
CA GLY A 510 -18.54 -33.68 -29.80
C GLY A 510 -18.49 -32.45 -30.72
N ASN A 511 -19.45 -31.54 -30.58
CA ASN A 511 -19.43 -30.29 -31.34
C ASN A 511 -18.15 -29.48 -31.04
N ASN A 512 -17.75 -28.63 -31.98
CA ASN A 512 -16.65 -27.67 -31.84
C ASN A 512 -15.23 -28.25 -31.69
N VAL A 513 -15.06 -29.57 -31.56
CA VAL A 513 -13.71 -30.19 -31.52
C VAL A 513 -13.25 -30.55 -32.94
N GLU A 514 -12.02 -30.15 -33.31
CA GLU A 514 -11.47 -30.39 -34.65
C GLU A 514 -10.79 -31.75 -34.80
N ASN A 515 -9.99 -32.18 -33.83
CA ASN A 515 -9.08 -33.30 -33.99
C ASN A 515 -9.45 -34.50 -33.11
N LEU A 516 -9.26 -35.70 -33.65
CA LEU A 516 -9.35 -36.97 -32.93
C LEU A 516 -8.11 -37.81 -33.17
N LEU A 517 -7.43 -38.20 -32.10
CA LEU A 517 -6.34 -39.18 -32.12
C LEU A 517 -6.78 -40.45 -31.39
N LEU A 518 -6.85 -41.56 -32.10
CA LEU A 518 -7.09 -42.87 -31.48
C LEU A 518 -5.80 -43.39 -30.87
N THR A 519 -5.89 -43.94 -29.66
CA THR A 519 -4.78 -44.56 -28.95
C THR A 519 -5.17 -45.96 -28.48
N SER A 520 -4.20 -46.73 -27.95
CA SER A 520 -4.43 -48.02 -27.31
C SER A 520 -5.30 -48.98 -28.15
N THR A 521 -6.46 -49.39 -27.63
CA THR A 521 -7.36 -50.40 -28.23
C THR A 521 -8.48 -49.83 -29.09
N ALA A 522 -8.57 -48.50 -29.21
CA ALA A 522 -9.59 -47.87 -30.05
C ALA A 522 -9.45 -48.30 -31.51
N ILE A 523 -10.56 -48.62 -32.16
CA ILE A 523 -10.58 -49.03 -33.57
C ILE A 523 -11.53 -48.21 -34.42
N THR A 524 -12.41 -47.40 -33.83
CA THR A 524 -13.37 -46.56 -34.55
C THR A 524 -13.28 -45.12 -34.08
N GLY A 525 -13.03 -44.22 -35.01
CA GLY A 525 -12.99 -42.77 -34.77
C GLY A 525 -13.94 -42.09 -35.75
N THR A 526 -14.78 -41.19 -35.24
CA THR A 526 -15.79 -40.51 -36.05
C THR A 526 -15.70 -39.00 -35.81
N GLY A 527 -15.58 -38.21 -36.87
CA GLY A 527 -15.64 -36.75 -36.85
C GLY A 527 -17.04 -36.19 -36.58
N ASN A 528 -17.18 -34.87 -36.59
CA ASN A 528 -18.44 -34.13 -36.40
C ASN A 528 -18.84 -33.41 -37.71
N GLU A 529 -19.45 -32.22 -37.64
CA GLU A 529 -19.83 -31.43 -38.83
C GLU A 529 -18.75 -30.43 -39.28
N LEU A 530 -17.60 -30.39 -38.60
CA LEU A 530 -16.45 -29.53 -38.92
C LEU A 530 -15.50 -30.19 -39.92
N ASN A 531 -14.44 -29.49 -40.31
CA ASN A 531 -13.33 -30.11 -41.04
C ASN A 531 -12.43 -30.80 -40.02
N ASN A 532 -12.60 -32.12 -39.85
CA ASN A 532 -11.89 -32.84 -38.81
C ASN A 532 -10.53 -33.39 -39.27
N TYR A 533 -9.59 -33.49 -38.35
CA TYR A 533 -8.38 -34.29 -38.53
C TYR A 533 -8.43 -35.52 -37.62
N VAL A 534 -8.67 -36.69 -38.22
CA VAL A 534 -8.84 -37.95 -37.49
C VAL A 534 -7.66 -38.87 -37.80
N ILE A 535 -6.91 -39.22 -36.75
CA ILE A 535 -5.72 -40.08 -36.82
C ILE A 535 -6.00 -41.40 -36.10
N GLY A 536 -5.76 -42.51 -36.78
CA GLY A 536 -5.81 -43.88 -36.26
C GLY A 536 -4.57 -44.26 -35.44
N ASN A 537 -4.58 -45.47 -34.90
CA ASN A 537 -3.44 -46.03 -34.18
C ASN A 537 -2.70 -47.08 -35.04
N SER A 538 -2.20 -48.15 -34.41
CA SER A 538 -1.52 -49.24 -35.12
C SER A 538 -2.40 -50.46 -35.38
N SER A 539 -3.68 -50.37 -35.01
CA SER A 539 -4.70 -51.38 -35.25
C SER A 539 -5.35 -51.18 -36.61
N ASN A 540 -6.19 -52.12 -37.05
CA ASN A 540 -7.03 -51.89 -38.23
C ASN A 540 -8.14 -50.90 -37.87
N ASN A 541 -8.01 -49.64 -38.28
CA ASN A 541 -8.93 -48.58 -37.90
C ASN A 541 -10.09 -48.41 -38.90
N ASN A 542 -11.24 -47.97 -38.38
CA ASN A 542 -12.39 -47.51 -39.15
C ASN A 542 -12.61 -46.02 -38.83
N LEU A 543 -12.18 -45.14 -39.74
CA LEU A 543 -12.23 -43.70 -39.57
C LEU A 543 -13.33 -43.11 -40.46
N ILE A 544 -14.20 -42.29 -39.88
CA ILE A 544 -15.33 -41.68 -40.57
C ILE A 544 -15.23 -40.17 -40.38
N GLY A 545 -15.12 -39.41 -41.47
CA GLY A 545 -15.05 -37.94 -41.41
C GLY A 545 -16.40 -37.27 -41.10
N ASN A 546 -17.50 -37.89 -41.53
CA ASN A 546 -18.84 -37.32 -41.59
C ASN A 546 -18.95 -36.15 -42.60
N VAL A 547 -19.37 -34.97 -42.17
CA VAL A 547 -19.62 -33.81 -43.02
C VAL A 547 -18.48 -32.84 -42.78
N GLY A 548 -17.84 -32.36 -43.84
CA GLY A 548 -16.69 -31.49 -43.70
C GLY A 548 -15.70 -31.73 -44.83
N LEU A 549 -14.58 -31.01 -44.79
CA LEU A 549 -13.38 -31.33 -45.55
C LEU A 549 -12.37 -32.01 -44.62
N ASP A 550 -12.61 -33.29 -44.39
CA ASP A 550 -11.86 -34.07 -43.40
C ASP A 550 -10.52 -34.56 -43.92
N THR A 551 -9.56 -34.69 -43.01
CA THR A 551 -8.31 -35.41 -43.23
C THR A 551 -8.31 -36.65 -42.36
N LEU A 552 -8.24 -37.83 -42.98
CA LEU A 552 -8.18 -39.11 -42.29
C LEU A 552 -6.80 -39.73 -42.49
N ASP A 553 -6.11 -40.04 -41.39
CA ASP A 553 -4.85 -40.78 -41.39
C ASP A 553 -5.05 -42.10 -40.64
N GLY A 554 -5.09 -43.21 -41.36
CA GLY A 554 -5.28 -44.55 -40.77
C GLY A 554 -4.15 -44.99 -39.83
N GLY A 555 -2.96 -44.36 -39.90
CA GLY A 555 -1.80 -44.82 -39.17
C GLY A 555 -1.21 -46.11 -39.78
N LEU A 556 -0.97 -47.12 -38.94
CA LEU A 556 -0.55 -48.45 -39.40
C LEU A 556 -1.73 -49.41 -39.30
N GLY A 557 -1.90 -50.30 -40.27
CA GLY A 557 -2.97 -51.28 -40.20
C GLY A 557 -3.55 -51.54 -41.58
N ASN A 558 -4.65 -52.30 -41.60
CA ASN A 558 -5.54 -52.37 -42.75
C ASN A 558 -6.76 -51.50 -42.45
N ASP A 559 -6.70 -50.23 -42.85
CA ASP A 559 -7.66 -49.23 -42.42
C ASP A 559 -8.79 -49.03 -43.43
N THR A 560 -9.96 -48.64 -42.92
CA THR A 560 -11.11 -48.19 -43.69
C THR A 560 -11.34 -46.72 -43.36
N MET A 561 -11.51 -45.90 -44.39
CA MET A 561 -11.69 -44.45 -44.28
C MET A 561 -12.90 -44.05 -45.15
N GLU A 562 -13.91 -43.44 -44.54
CA GLU A 562 -15.17 -42.99 -45.19
C GLU A 562 -15.36 -41.47 -45.12
#